data_AF-A0A397FXC8-F1
#
_entry.id   AF-A0A397FXC8-F1
#
_cell.length_a   1.000
_cell.length_b   1.000
_cell.length_c   1.000
_cell.angle_alpha   90.00
_cell.angle_beta   90.00
_cell.angle_gamma   90.00
#
_symmetry.space_group_name_H-M   'P 1'
#
loop_
_entity.id
_entity.type
_entity.pdbx_description
1 polymer ?
#
loop_
_entity_poly.entity_id
_entity_poly.type
_entity_poly.pdbx_seq_one_letter_code
_entity_poly.pdbx_strand_id
1 'polypeptide(L)'
;MQYAPTMSLPSTPPASALPYAAYPPEIAAVQRLGQHLGNQVQAAVHEQSARLDDVQNAVGAHTRHTYEQMVHLQQQTEMNNRRMAELKEQRRRQEVLVEQLHAQKKQTEAHEQGLHQAAAAARWHAFSATPVPAVAAHTTAPAVAGVQVAYGFQEVPKAPSFNGSTKVQMRKFMDKYEAYVGEVNIANAQHPDGAQIQRAPLSACIDPFSVERIAYCEIGKASHELTEEDWVRPTRHAA
;
A
#
# COMPACT_ATOMS: atom_id res chain seq x y z
N MET A 1 86.88 -45.67 120.48
CA MET A 1 87.96 -45.50 119.50
C MET A 1 87.83 -46.61 118.45
N GLN A 2 87.81 -46.22 117.17
CA GLN A 2 88.10 -47.00 115.94
C GLN A 2 86.98 -47.80 115.20
N TYR A 3 86.55 -47.17 114.08
CA TYR A 3 86.30 -47.64 112.68
C TYR A 3 85.52 -48.95 112.39
N ALA A 4 84.31 -48.94 111.79
CA ALA A 4 83.87 -48.81 110.36
C ALA A 4 83.41 -50.21 109.79
N PRO A 5 82.59 -50.39 108.71
CA PRO A 5 82.22 -49.45 107.63
C PRO A 5 80.75 -49.47 107.11
N THR A 6 80.48 -48.42 106.32
CA THR A 6 79.56 -48.20 105.19
C THR A 6 78.68 -49.34 104.66
N MET A 7 77.36 -49.05 104.57
CA MET A 7 76.41 -49.69 103.65
C MET A 7 75.61 -48.58 102.95
N SER A 8 75.81 -48.42 101.64
CA SER A 8 75.02 -47.59 100.75
C SER A 8 73.85 -48.41 100.19
N LEU A 9 72.65 -47.83 100.11
CA LEU A 9 71.50 -48.31 99.30
C LEU A 9 70.46 -47.16 99.20
N PRO A 10 69.57 -47.14 98.20
CA PRO A 10 69.71 -46.30 97.02
C PRO A 10 68.65 -45.20 96.91
N SER A 11 68.94 -44.20 96.07
CA SER A 11 68.03 -43.13 95.66
C SER A 11 66.76 -43.67 94.99
N THR A 12 65.61 -43.36 95.57
CA THR A 12 64.30 -43.54 94.94
C THR A 12 64.09 -42.44 93.88
N PRO A 13 63.72 -42.77 92.63
CA PRO A 13 63.36 -41.78 91.61
C PRO A 13 61.99 -41.15 91.91
N PRO A 14 61.72 -39.89 91.49
CA PRO A 14 60.39 -39.30 91.59
C PRO A 14 59.47 -40.01 90.59
N ALA A 15 58.54 -40.80 91.11
CA ALA A 15 57.53 -41.48 90.29
C ALA A 15 56.50 -40.45 89.78
N SER A 16 56.56 -40.22 88.47
CA SER A 16 55.43 -40.03 87.56
C SER A 16 54.46 -38.88 87.84
N ALA A 17 54.54 -37.86 86.98
CA ALA A 17 53.39 -37.04 86.62
C ALA A 17 52.21 -37.95 86.25
N LEU A 18 51.07 -37.74 86.92
CA LEU A 18 49.79 -38.36 86.56
C LEU A 18 49.50 -38.07 85.07
N PRO A 19 49.05 -39.07 84.28
CA PRO A 19 48.60 -38.79 82.93
C PRO A 19 47.37 -37.89 83.05
N TYR A 20 47.43 -36.74 82.38
CA TYR A 20 46.29 -35.85 82.18
C TYR A 20 45.09 -36.71 81.74
N ALA A 21 43.98 -36.62 82.47
CA ALA A 21 42.78 -37.41 82.23
C ALA A 21 42.37 -37.29 80.75
N ALA A 22 42.56 -38.36 79.98
CA ALA A 22 41.98 -38.47 78.66
C ALA A 22 40.47 -38.52 78.85
N TYR A 23 39.79 -37.41 78.52
CA TYR A 23 38.33 -37.32 78.60
C TYR A 23 37.68 -38.50 77.87
N PRO A 24 36.57 -39.04 78.40
CA PRO A 24 35.91 -40.20 77.81
C PRO A 24 35.45 -39.88 76.37
N PRO A 25 35.51 -40.87 75.45
CA PRO A 25 35.25 -40.69 74.03
C PRO A 25 33.84 -40.14 73.71
N GLU A 26 32.90 -40.28 74.64
CA GLU A 26 31.53 -39.77 74.55
C GLU A 26 31.46 -38.23 74.52
N ILE A 27 32.31 -37.52 75.29
CA ILE A 27 32.30 -36.05 75.28
C ILE A 27 32.77 -35.51 73.91
N ALA A 28 33.79 -36.14 73.34
CA ALA A 28 34.25 -35.83 71.98
C ALA A 28 33.22 -36.19 70.91
N ALA A 29 32.38 -37.21 71.14
CA ALA A 29 31.28 -37.56 70.25
C ALA A 29 30.18 -36.47 70.28
N VAL A 30 29.75 -36.04 71.46
CA VAL A 30 28.75 -34.96 71.63
C VAL A 30 29.23 -33.66 71.01
N GLN A 31 30.51 -33.31 71.19
CA GLN A 31 31.07 -32.08 70.64
C GLN A 31 31.15 -32.11 69.11
N ARG A 32 31.51 -33.26 68.52
CA ARG A 32 31.45 -33.48 67.06
C ARG A 32 30.02 -33.43 66.52
N LEU A 33 29.06 -33.98 67.26
CA LEU A 33 27.64 -33.96 66.90
C LEU A 33 27.09 -32.54 66.92
N GLY A 34 27.48 -31.74 67.92
CA GLY A 34 27.15 -30.30 67.99
C GLY A 34 27.75 -29.49 66.84
N GLN A 35 29.01 -29.73 66.48
CA GLN A 35 29.64 -29.09 65.31
C GLN A 35 28.97 -29.50 64.00
N HIS A 36 28.66 -30.80 63.83
CA HIS A 36 27.97 -31.29 62.64
C HIS A 36 26.58 -30.66 62.50
N LEU A 37 25.80 -30.63 63.59
CA LEU A 37 24.47 -30.00 63.58
C LEU A 37 24.56 -28.50 63.30
N GLY A 38 25.53 -27.80 63.91
CA GLY A 38 25.77 -26.38 63.65
C GLY A 38 26.10 -26.11 62.17
N ASN A 39 27.01 -26.89 61.59
CA ASN A 39 27.37 -26.79 60.18
C ASN A 39 26.18 -27.11 59.26
N GLN A 40 25.38 -28.12 59.61
CA GLN A 40 24.20 -28.51 58.84
C GLN A 40 23.12 -27.42 58.86
N VAL A 41 22.84 -26.84 60.02
CA VAL A 41 21.89 -25.73 60.15
C VAL A 41 22.40 -24.51 59.38
N GLN A 42 23.68 -24.18 59.49
CA GLN A 42 24.25 -23.05 58.79
C GLN A 42 24.23 -23.24 57.27
N ALA A 43 24.51 -24.45 56.78
CA ALA A 43 24.35 -24.79 55.37
C ALA A 43 22.90 -24.64 54.90
N ALA A 44 21.94 -25.15 55.69
CA ALA A 44 20.51 -25.02 55.37
C ALA A 44 20.04 -23.55 55.37
N VAL A 45 20.55 -22.71 56.27
CA VAL A 45 20.25 -21.27 56.31
C VAL A 45 20.83 -20.56 55.10
N HIS A 46 22.07 -20.85 54.71
CA HIS A 46 22.66 -20.28 53.49
C HIS A 46 21.90 -20.69 52.24
N GLU A 47 21.47 -21.95 52.16
CA GLU A 47 20.66 -22.45 51.05
C GLU A 47 19.28 -21.78 51.01
N GLN A 48 18.61 -21.59 52.16
CA GLN A 48 17.37 -20.83 52.20
C GLN A 48 17.55 -19.35 51.83
N SER A 49 18.64 -18.73 52.26
CA SER A 49 18.95 -17.34 51.90
C SER A 49 19.11 -17.21 50.38
N ALA A 50 19.90 -18.08 49.76
CA ALA A 50 20.09 -18.07 48.31
C ALA A 50 18.76 -18.26 47.55
N ARG A 51 17.88 -19.14 48.03
CA ARG A 51 16.55 -19.33 47.44
C ARG A 51 15.66 -18.10 47.59
N LEU A 52 15.74 -17.40 48.72
CA LEU A 52 15.00 -16.15 48.93
C LEU A 52 15.49 -15.03 48.02
N ASP A 53 16.80 -14.93 47.81
CA ASP A 53 17.41 -13.96 46.90
C ASP A 53 16.99 -14.24 45.44
N ASP A 54 16.98 -15.51 45.03
CA ASP A 54 16.50 -15.92 43.70
C ASP A 54 15.02 -15.55 43.49
N VAL A 55 14.16 -15.80 44.49
CA VAL A 55 12.74 -15.45 44.43
C VAL A 55 12.57 -13.94 44.37
N GLN A 56 13.28 -13.17 45.20
CA GLN A 56 13.21 -11.70 45.14
C GLN A 56 13.67 -11.16 43.78
N ASN A 57 14.75 -11.72 43.23
CA ASN A 57 15.24 -11.34 41.91
C ASN A 57 14.23 -11.69 40.81
N ALA A 58 13.66 -12.89 40.85
CA ALA A 58 12.64 -13.34 39.90
C ALA A 58 11.37 -12.48 39.97
N VAL A 59 10.90 -12.17 41.16
CA VAL A 59 9.74 -11.29 41.38
C VAL A 59 10.04 -9.87 40.90
N GLY A 60 11.24 -9.34 41.17
CA GLY A 60 11.68 -8.03 40.68
C GLY A 60 11.82 -7.98 39.15
N ALA A 61 12.31 -9.05 38.52
CA ALA A 61 12.36 -9.19 37.07
C ALA A 61 10.95 -9.27 36.46
N HIS A 62 10.06 -10.08 37.03
CA HIS A 62 8.68 -10.20 36.59
C HIS A 62 7.91 -8.89 36.69
N THR A 63 8.13 -8.15 37.78
CA THR A 63 7.50 -6.85 38.03
C THR A 63 7.93 -5.83 36.98
N ARG A 64 9.25 -5.74 36.69
CA ARG A 64 9.77 -4.89 35.62
C ARG A 64 9.20 -5.25 34.25
N HIS A 65 9.20 -6.53 33.91
CA HIS A 65 8.64 -7.00 32.64
C HIS A 65 7.16 -6.64 32.49
N THR A 66 6.39 -6.79 33.56
CA THR A 66 4.95 -6.44 33.56
C THR A 66 4.74 -4.95 33.32
N TYR A 67 5.53 -4.08 33.94
CA TYR A 67 5.47 -2.64 33.69
C TYR A 67 5.88 -2.28 32.26
N GLU A 68 6.98 -2.85 31.76
CA GLU A 68 7.44 -2.65 30.38
C GLU A 68 6.37 -3.07 29.37
N GLN A 69 5.72 -4.22 29.60
CA GLN A 69 4.64 -4.71 28.74
C GLN A 69 3.44 -3.76 28.74
N MET A 70 3.06 -3.21 29.90
CA MET A 70 1.95 -2.26 30.00
C MET A 70 2.26 -0.96 29.27
N VAL A 71 3.48 -0.44 29.40
CA VAL A 71 3.93 0.77 28.68
C VAL A 71 3.90 0.54 27.18
N HIS A 72 4.40 -0.61 26.70
CA HIS A 72 4.34 -0.96 25.28
C HIS A 72 2.90 -1.05 24.77
N LEU A 73 2.01 -1.70 25.51
CA LEU A 73 0.60 -1.83 25.10
C LEU A 73 -0.10 -0.46 25.07
N GLN A 74 0.17 0.40 26.03
CA GLN A 74 -0.36 1.76 26.08
C GLN A 74 0.12 2.57 24.87
N GLN A 75 1.43 2.53 24.59
CA GLN A 75 2.01 3.25 23.47
C GLN A 75 1.50 2.74 22.12
N GLN A 76 1.32 1.42 21.98
CA GLN A 76 0.72 0.81 20.79
C GLN A 76 -0.73 1.29 20.60
N THR A 77 -1.50 1.36 21.68
CA THR A 77 -2.89 1.86 21.64
C THR A 77 -2.94 3.32 21.23
N GLU A 78 -2.05 4.15 21.76
CA GLU A 78 -1.98 5.58 21.39
C GLU A 78 -1.62 5.75 19.91
N MET A 79 -0.61 5.02 19.43
CA MET A 79 -0.22 5.05 18.01
C MET A 79 -1.37 4.58 17.11
N ASN A 80 -2.06 3.50 17.49
CA ASN A 80 -3.21 3.00 16.75
C ASN A 80 -4.33 4.06 16.68
N ASN A 81 -4.62 4.72 17.79
CA ASN A 81 -5.60 5.81 17.84
C ASN A 81 -5.21 6.99 16.95
N ARG A 82 -3.92 7.39 16.93
CA ARG A 82 -3.42 8.45 16.04
C ARG A 82 -3.60 8.06 14.57
N ARG A 83 -3.18 6.84 14.19
CA ARG A 83 -3.36 6.33 12.83
C ARG A 83 -4.84 6.30 12.42
N MET A 84 -5.72 5.93 13.34
CA MET A 84 -7.17 5.97 13.11
C MET A 84 -7.67 7.40 12.86
N ALA A 85 -7.19 8.39 13.61
CA ALA A 85 -7.56 9.79 13.42
C ALA A 85 -7.09 10.32 12.05
N GLU A 86 -5.86 10.00 11.64
CA GLU A 86 -5.33 10.35 10.32
C GLU A 86 -6.15 9.74 9.18
N LEU A 87 -6.51 8.46 9.29
CA LEU A 87 -7.35 7.79 8.28
C LEU A 87 -8.75 8.40 8.20
N LYS A 88 -9.33 8.81 9.33
CA LYS A 88 -10.62 9.52 9.36
C LYS A 88 -10.53 10.87 8.67
N GLU A 89 -9.47 11.62 8.94
CA GLU A 89 -9.22 12.92 8.31
C GLU A 89 -8.99 12.77 6.80
N GLN A 90 -8.21 11.78 6.37
CA GLN A 90 -8.00 11.48 4.96
C GLN A 90 -9.32 11.14 4.25
N ARG A 91 -10.19 10.36 4.91
CA ARG A 91 -11.54 10.08 4.39
C ARG A 91 -12.37 11.35 4.26
N ARG A 92 -12.38 12.23 5.27
CA ARG A 92 -13.11 13.51 5.16
C ARG A 92 -12.61 14.35 4.00
N ARG A 93 -11.29 14.43 3.81
CA ARG A 93 -10.69 15.14 2.66
C ARG A 93 -11.13 14.53 1.33
N GLN A 94 -11.14 13.20 1.25
CA GLN A 94 -11.62 12.50 0.06
C GLN A 94 -13.11 12.79 -0.20
N GLU A 95 -13.96 12.78 0.84
CA GLU A 95 -15.38 13.10 0.73
C GLU A 95 -15.59 14.53 0.21
N VAL A 96 -14.83 15.51 0.72
CA VAL A 96 -14.90 16.91 0.24
C VAL A 96 -14.50 17.02 -1.23
N LEU A 97 -13.47 16.32 -1.68
CA LEU A 97 -13.06 16.32 -3.10
C LEU A 97 -14.14 15.70 -4.00
N VAL A 98 -14.75 14.60 -3.55
CA VAL A 98 -15.86 13.96 -4.28
C VAL A 98 -17.07 14.89 -4.34
N GLU A 99 -17.40 15.56 -3.24
CA GLU A 99 -18.53 16.49 -3.19
C GLU A 99 -18.30 17.72 -4.09
N GLN A 100 -17.08 18.26 -4.14
CA GLN A 100 -16.73 19.30 -5.11
C GLN A 100 -16.87 18.82 -6.55
N LEU A 101 -16.41 17.60 -6.86
CA LEU A 101 -16.54 17.03 -8.20
C LEU A 101 -18.01 16.83 -8.59
N HIS A 102 -18.86 16.41 -7.66
CA HIS A 102 -20.30 16.31 -7.87
C HIS A 102 -20.96 17.67 -8.08
N ALA A 103 -20.59 18.69 -7.29
CA ALA A 103 -21.10 20.04 -7.45
C ALA A 103 -20.70 20.64 -8.81
N GLN A 104 -19.43 20.47 -9.20
CA GLN A 104 -18.93 20.88 -10.51
C GLN A 104 -19.73 20.19 -11.63
N LYS A 105 -19.84 18.86 -11.59
CA LYS A 105 -20.59 18.09 -12.59
C LYS A 105 -22.03 18.61 -12.72
N LYS A 106 -22.71 18.86 -11.61
CA LYS A 106 -24.08 19.39 -11.62
C LYS A 106 -24.17 20.77 -12.27
N GLN A 107 -23.18 21.64 -12.04
CA GLN A 107 -23.10 22.94 -12.72
C GLN A 107 -22.88 22.77 -14.22
N THR A 108 -22.01 21.85 -14.64
CA THR A 108 -21.74 21.58 -16.06
C THR A 108 -22.99 21.06 -16.77
N GLU A 109 -23.70 20.11 -16.15
CA GLU A 109 -24.96 19.57 -16.69
C GLU A 109 -26.04 20.65 -16.81
N ALA A 110 -26.18 21.52 -15.81
CA ALA A 110 -27.12 22.64 -15.87
C ALA A 110 -26.77 23.65 -16.96
N HIS A 111 -25.48 23.94 -17.14
CA HIS A 111 -25.00 24.81 -18.22
C HIS A 111 -25.30 24.22 -19.60
N GLU A 112 -25.04 22.92 -19.78
CA GLU A 112 -25.33 22.22 -21.04
C GLU A 112 -26.82 22.23 -21.37
N GLN A 113 -27.67 21.96 -20.38
CA GLN A 113 -29.13 22.04 -20.54
C GLN A 113 -29.58 23.45 -20.94
N GLY A 114 -28.98 24.48 -20.36
CA GLY A 114 -29.24 25.87 -20.74
C GLY A 114 -28.86 26.17 -22.19
N LEU A 115 -27.70 25.67 -22.66
CA LEU A 115 -27.27 25.79 -24.05
C LEU A 115 -28.23 25.05 -25.00
N HIS A 116 -28.65 23.83 -24.67
CA HIS A 116 -29.61 23.06 -25.47
C HIS A 116 -30.97 23.77 -25.55
N GLN A 117 -31.46 24.35 -24.45
CA GLN A 117 -32.70 25.13 -24.44
C GLN A 117 -32.57 26.40 -25.28
N ALA A 118 -31.46 27.13 -25.16
CA ALA A 118 -31.20 28.33 -25.97
C ALA A 118 -31.10 28.01 -27.47
N ALA A 119 -30.42 26.91 -27.83
CA ALA A 119 -30.34 26.44 -29.21
C ALA A 119 -31.72 26.01 -29.75
N ALA A 120 -32.53 25.33 -28.94
CA ALA A 120 -33.90 24.97 -29.30
C ALA A 120 -34.78 26.22 -29.51
N ALA A 121 -34.67 27.22 -28.63
CA ALA A 121 -35.38 28.49 -28.76
C ALA A 121 -34.96 29.26 -30.01
N ALA A 122 -33.66 29.35 -30.29
CA ALA A 122 -33.13 29.98 -31.50
C ALA A 122 -33.64 29.31 -32.78
N ARG A 123 -33.70 27.96 -32.79
CA ARG A 123 -34.28 27.20 -33.91
C ARG A 123 -35.76 27.50 -34.13
N TRP A 124 -36.54 27.59 -33.04
CA TRP A 124 -37.96 27.96 -33.14
C TRP A 124 -38.15 29.39 -33.65
N HIS A 125 -37.34 30.34 -33.21
CA HIS A 125 -37.35 31.71 -33.72
C HIS A 125 -36.97 31.81 -35.20
N ALA A 126 -36.00 31.02 -35.66
CA ALA A 126 -35.65 30.96 -37.07
C ALA A 126 -36.76 30.34 -37.95
N PHE A 127 -37.52 29.38 -37.39
CA PHE A 127 -38.66 28.76 -38.08
C PHE A 127 -39.87 29.70 -38.19
N SER A 128 -40.11 30.54 -37.18
CA SER A 128 -41.21 31.51 -37.19
C SER A 128 -40.87 32.85 -37.86
N ALA A 129 -39.59 33.09 -38.17
CA ALA A 129 -39.18 34.22 -38.97
C ALA A 129 -39.64 34.04 -40.43
N THR A 130 -40.55 34.90 -40.87
CA THR A 130 -41.02 34.97 -42.26
C THR A 130 -39.82 35.28 -43.17
N PRO A 131 -39.54 34.48 -44.22
CA PRO A 131 -38.49 34.82 -45.17
C PRO A 131 -38.91 36.09 -45.91
N VAL A 132 -38.16 37.17 -45.68
CA VAL A 132 -38.28 38.39 -46.50
C VAL A 132 -37.75 38.02 -47.90
N PRO A 133 -38.54 38.20 -48.97
CA PRO A 133 -38.05 37.92 -50.30
C PRO A 133 -36.97 38.94 -50.66
N ALA A 134 -35.76 38.46 -50.88
CA ALA A 134 -34.71 39.26 -51.52
C ALA A 134 -35.13 39.49 -52.98
N VAL A 135 -35.48 40.74 -53.29
CA VAL A 135 -35.85 41.20 -54.62
C VAL A 135 -34.71 40.94 -55.60
N ALA A 136 -35.05 40.28 -56.70
CA ALA A 136 -34.18 39.98 -57.82
C ALA A 136 -33.63 41.26 -58.48
N ALA A 137 -32.32 41.29 -58.73
CA ALA A 137 -31.72 42.13 -59.76
C ALA A 137 -31.19 41.19 -60.85
N HIS A 138 -31.83 41.24 -62.01
CA HIS A 138 -31.47 40.48 -63.20
C HIS A 138 -30.23 41.09 -63.87
N THR A 139 -29.21 40.29 -64.17
CA THR A 139 -28.30 40.56 -65.28
C THR A 139 -27.89 39.23 -65.91
N THR A 140 -28.17 39.16 -67.21
CA THR A 140 -28.06 38.08 -68.19
C THR A 140 -26.61 37.63 -68.42
N ALA A 141 -26.37 36.32 -68.55
CA ALA A 141 -25.50 35.62 -69.54
C ALA A 141 -25.34 34.11 -69.16
N PRO A 142 -24.91 33.21 -70.07
CA PRO A 142 -25.75 32.21 -70.70
C PRO A 142 -25.62 30.79 -70.11
N ALA A 143 -26.51 29.93 -70.59
CA ALA A 143 -26.66 28.52 -70.24
C ALA A 143 -25.35 27.71 -70.34
N VAL A 144 -25.04 26.96 -69.27
CA VAL A 144 -24.25 25.73 -69.36
C VAL A 144 -25.10 24.60 -68.80
N ALA A 145 -25.49 23.72 -69.71
CA ALA A 145 -26.09 22.44 -69.45
C ALA A 145 -25.16 21.61 -68.55
N GLY A 146 -25.73 20.97 -67.53
CA GLY A 146 -24.98 20.02 -66.73
C GLY A 146 -25.54 19.76 -65.34
N VAL A 147 -26.85 19.50 -65.21
CA VAL A 147 -27.28 18.59 -64.13
C VAL A 147 -26.87 17.19 -64.59
N GLN A 148 -25.60 16.87 -64.43
CA GLN A 148 -25.19 15.47 -64.31
C GLN A 148 -25.29 15.15 -62.83
N VAL A 149 -26.43 14.55 -62.46
CA VAL A 149 -26.52 13.75 -61.24
C VAL A 149 -25.54 12.60 -61.44
N ALA A 150 -24.32 12.77 -60.95
CA ALA A 150 -23.36 11.70 -60.85
C ALA A 150 -23.91 10.69 -59.83
N TYR A 151 -24.47 9.62 -60.37
CA TYR A 151 -24.87 8.43 -59.65
C TYR A 151 -23.62 7.85 -58.97
N GLY A 152 -23.58 7.93 -57.64
CA GLY A 152 -22.48 7.41 -56.84
C GLY A 152 -22.48 7.98 -55.44
N PHE A 153 -23.48 7.63 -54.62
CA PHE A 153 -23.35 7.77 -53.18
C PHE A 153 -22.29 6.74 -52.74
N GLN A 154 -21.01 7.12 -52.85
CA GLN A 154 -19.93 6.35 -52.27
C GLN A 154 -19.99 6.60 -50.77
N GLU A 155 -20.54 5.64 -50.03
CA GLU A 155 -20.52 5.67 -48.57
C GLU A 155 -19.06 5.67 -48.14
N VAL A 156 -18.56 6.85 -47.76
CA VAL A 156 -17.25 6.96 -47.12
C VAL A 156 -17.31 6.10 -45.86
N PRO A 157 -16.39 5.13 -45.69
CA PRO A 157 -16.36 4.29 -44.51
C PRO A 157 -16.40 5.17 -43.25
N LYS A 158 -17.34 4.89 -42.36
CA LYS A 158 -17.55 5.73 -41.18
C LYS A 158 -16.47 5.42 -40.16
N ALA A 159 -15.69 6.44 -39.80
CA ALA A 159 -14.68 6.30 -38.75
C ALA A 159 -15.34 5.85 -37.43
N PRO A 160 -14.80 4.80 -36.77
CA PRO A 160 -15.32 4.36 -35.48
C PRO A 160 -14.99 5.39 -34.41
N SER A 161 -15.78 5.40 -33.33
CA SER A 161 -15.52 6.25 -32.15
C SER A 161 -15.36 5.41 -30.88
N PHE A 162 -14.54 5.90 -29.95
CA PHE A 162 -14.29 5.27 -28.66
C PHE A 162 -14.49 6.22 -27.49
N ASN A 163 -15.25 5.78 -26.49
CA ASN A 163 -15.48 6.47 -25.22
C ASN A 163 -15.31 5.54 -24.00
N GLY A 164 -14.63 4.41 -24.19
CA GLY A 164 -14.47 3.38 -23.17
C GLY A 164 -13.34 3.67 -22.18
N SER A 165 -13.24 2.85 -21.14
CA SER A 165 -12.25 3.01 -20.06
C SER A 165 -11.24 1.89 -19.96
N THR A 166 -11.59 0.70 -20.45
CA THR A 166 -10.93 -0.53 -20.05
C THR A 166 -10.09 -1.09 -21.20
N LYS A 167 -9.01 -1.82 -20.88
CA LYS A 167 -8.20 -2.53 -21.89
C LYS A 167 -9.02 -3.42 -22.82
N VAL A 168 -10.06 -4.08 -22.29
CA VAL A 168 -10.93 -4.97 -23.08
C VAL A 168 -11.79 -4.18 -24.07
N GLN A 169 -12.33 -3.04 -23.65
CA GLN A 169 -13.06 -2.15 -24.56
C GLN A 169 -12.13 -1.56 -25.63
N MET A 170 -10.90 -1.18 -25.24
CA MET A 170 -9.91 -0.66 -26.19
C MET A 170 -9.52 -1.71 -27.23
N ARG A 171 -9.34 -2.98 -26.84
CA ARG A 171 -9.08 -4.07 -27.78
C ARG A 171 -10.20 -4.22 -28.82
N LYS A 172 -11.45 -4.31 -28.35
CA LYS A 172 -12.63 -4.39 -29.23
C LYS A 172 -12.77 -3.19 -30.16
N PHE A 173 -12.25 -2.04 -29.77
CA PHE A 173 -12.22 -0.85 -30.61
C PHE A 173 -11.10 -0.90 -31.65
N MET A 174 -9.90 -1.38 -31.29
CA MET A 174 -8.83 -1.59 -32.27
C MET A 174 -9.26 -2.56 -33.38
N ASP A 175 -9.96 -3.65 -33.04
CA ASP A 175 -10.48 -4.58 -34.04
C ASP A 175 -11.42 -3.87 -35.06
N LYS A 176 -12.23 -2.93 -34.59
CA LYS A 176 -13.12 -2.10 -35.44
C LYS A 176 -12.35 -1.07 -36.24
N TYR A 177 -11.31 -0.49 -35.66
CA TYR A 177 -10.46 0.48 -36.33
C TYR A 177 -9.68 -0.19 -37.47
N GLU A 178 -9.13 -1.39 -37.26
CA GLU A 178 -8.48 -2.17 -38.32
C GLU A 178 -9.44 -2.51 -39.47
N ALA A 179 -10.68 -2.90 -39.17
CA ALA A 179 -11.71 -3.11 -40.20
C ALA A 179 -11.98 -1.84 -41.02
N TYR A 180 -12.12 -0.69 -40.35
CA TYR A 180 -12.25 0.62 -40.99
C TYR A 180 -11.06 0.97 -41.90
N VAL A 181 -9.82 0.73 -41.45
CA VAL A 181 -8.63 0.93 -42.29
C VAL A 181 -8.68 0.05 -43.54
N GLY A 182 -9.11 -1.22 -43.39
CA GLY A 182 -9.30 -2.13 -44.51
C GLY A 182 -10.32 -1.61 -45.53
N GLU A 183 -11.47 -1.12 -45.06
CA GLU A 183 -12.51 -0.55 -45.92
C GLU A 183 -12.03 0.69 -46.67
N VAL A 184 -11.32 1.61 -46.00
CA VAL A 184 -10.73 2.80 -46.64
C VAL A 184 -9.73 2.40 -47.72
N ASN A 185 -8.87 1.42 -47.44
CA ASN A 185 -7.88 0.94 -48.40
C ASN A 185 -8.54 0.29 -49.63
N ILE A 186 -9.60 -0.50 -49.42
CA ILE A 186 -10.36 -1.12 -50.52
C ILE A 186 -11.06 -0.04 -51.36
N ALA A 187 -11.71 0.93 -50.73
CA ALA A 187 -12.38 2.03 -51.43
C ALA A 187 -11.39 2.87 -52.26
N ASN A 188 -10.21 3.16 -51.70
CA ASN A 188 -9.13 3.86 -52.38
C ASN A 188 -8.55 3.06 -53.56
N ALA A 189 -8.42 1.73 -53.43
CA ALA A 189 -7.96 0.86 -54.50
C ALA A 189 -8.96 0.74 -55.66
N GLN A 190 -10.26 0.92 -55.40
CA GLN A 190 -11.31 0.92 -56.44
C GLN A 190 -11.31 2.19 -57.28
N HIS A 191 -10.73 3.29 -56.79
CA HIS A 191 -10.67 4.58 -57.49
C HIS A 191 -9.25 5.19 -57.45
N PRO A 192 -8.28 4.59 -58.16
CA PRO A 192 -6.88 5.06 -58.15
C PRO A 192 -6.72 6.47 -58.72
N ASP A 193 -7.56 6.85 -59.69
CA ASP A 193 -7.54 8.19 -60.32
C ASP A 193 -8.50 9.19 -59.64
N GLY A 194 -9.19 8.76 -58.58
CA GLY A 194 -10.16 9.56 -57.83
C GLY A 194 -9.56 10.26 -56.61
N ALA A 195 -10.36 11.11 -55.97
CA ALA A 195 -10.00 11.71 -54.69
C ALA A 195 -9.85 10.61 -53.62
N GLN A 196 -8.64 10.47 -53.07
CA GLN A 196 -8.34 9.46 -52.06
C GLN A 196 -9.01 9.81 -50.74
N ILE A 197 -9.67 8.83 -50.12
CA ILE A 197 -10.24 8.93 -48.78
C ILE A 197 -9.08 8.99 -47.79
N GLN A 198 -8.98 10.11 -47.07
CA GLN A 198 -8.02 10.25 -45.98
C GLN A 198 -8.52 9.51 -44.75
N ARG A 199 -7.72 8.55 -44.27
CA ARG A 199 -7.98 7.80 -43.04
C ARG A 199 -7.99 8.75 -41.84
N ALA A 200 -9.02 8.67 -41.00
CA ALA A 200 -9.01 9.36 -39.72
C ALA A 200 -7.87 8.81 -38.83
N PRO A 201 -7.00 9.67 -38.28
CA PRO A 201 -5.96 9.21 -37.35
C PRO A 201 -6.61 8.64 -36.09
N LEU A 202 -5.97 7.65 -35.48
CA LEU A 202 -6.53 6.91 -34.35
C LEU A 202 -6.93 7.83 -33.18
N SER A 203 -6.14 8.87 -32.92
CA SER A 203 -6.41 9.87 -31.89
C SER A 203 -7.71 10.67 -32.12
N ALA A 204 -8.09 10.91 -33.38
CA ALA A 204 -9.36 11.59 -33.71
C ALA A 204 -10.58 10.68 -33.52
N CYS A 205 -10.37 9.37 -33.45
CA CYS A 205 -11.41 8.36 -33.21
C CYS A 205 -11.61 8.09 -31.71
N ILE A 206 -10.77 8.62 -30.82
CA ILE A 206 -10.81 8.39 -29.38
C ILE A 206 -11.21 9.68 -28.69
N ASP A 207 -12.19 9.59 -27.77
CA ASP A 207 -12.61 10.72 -26.94
C ASP A 207 -11.41 11.30 -26.14
N PRO A 208 -11.20 12.63 -26.12
CA PRO A 208 -10.04 13.25 -25.47
C PRO A 208 -9.84 12.86 -23.99
N PHE A 209 -10.93 12.71 -23.22
CA PHE A 209 -10.84 12.27 -21.83
C PHE A 209 -10.44 10.79 -21.71
N SER A 210 -10.86 9.99 -22.68
CA SER A 210 -10.45 8.58 -22.79
C SER A 210 -8.98 8.44 -23.18
N VAL A 211 -8.45 9.31 -24.04
CA VAL A 211 -7.01 9.36 -24.37
C VAL A 211 -6.18 9.62 -23.11
N GLU A 212 -6.49 10.67 -22.36
CA GLU A 212 -5.72 11.08 -21.19
C GLU A 212 -5.72 10.00 -20.09
N ARG A 213 -6.88 9.41 -19.83
CA ARG A 213 -7.03 8.34 -18.84
C ARG A 213 -6.25 7.08 -19.24
N ILE A 214 -6.26 6.69 -20.51
CA ILE A 214 -5.56 5.48 -20.96
C ILE A 214 -4.04 5.73 -21.04
N ALA A 215 -3.63 6.92 -21.46
CA ALA A 215 -2.23 7.35 -21.45
C ALA A 215 -1.64 7.21 -20.03
N TYR A 216 -2.33 7.74 -19.03
CA TYR A 216 -1.89 7.73 -17.63
C TYR A 216 -2.00 6.34 -16.99
N CYS A 217 -3.17 5.70 -17.07
CA CYS A 217 -3.44 4.48 -16.30
C CYS A 217 -2.87 3.21 -16.95
N GLU A 218 -2.77 3.15 -18.27
CA GLU A 218 -2.52 1.88 -18.98
C GLU A 218 -1.21 1.84 -19.75
N ILE A 219 -0.72 3.00 -20.22
CA ILE A 219 0.52 3.12 -21.02
C ILE A 219 1.65 3.75 -20.19
N GLY A 220 1.32 4.61 -19.21
CA GLY A 220 2.28 5.31 -18.37
C GLY A 220 3.04 6.43 -19.09
N LYS A 221 2.46 6.98 -20.16
CA LYS A 221 3.03 8.09 -20.95
C LYS A 221 2.11 9.31 -20.92
N ALA A 222 2.65 10.50 -21.18
CA ALA A 222 1.82 11.67 -21.37
C ALA A 222 1.02 11.57 -22.68
N SER A 223 -0.22 12.06 -22.71
CA SER A 223 -1.13 11.94 -23.86
C SER A 223 -0.56 12.51 -25.16
N HIS A 224 0.26 13.56 -25.08
CA HIS A 224 0.90 14.21 -26.22
C HIS A 224 2.16 13.47 -26.73
N GLU A 225 2.66 12.49 -25.98
CA GLU A 225 3.80 11.65 -26.36
C GLU A 225 3.35 10.30 -26.95
N LEU A 226 2.05 10.06 -27.03
CA LEU A 226 1.49 8.83 -27.56
C LEU A 226 1.60 8.79 -29.08
N THR A 227 2.24 7.72 -29.57
CA THR A 227 2.35 7.40 -31.00
C THR A 227 1.33 6.33 -31.40
N GLU A 228 1.04 6.14 -32.71
CA GLU A 228 0.12 5.09 -33.17
C GLU A 228 0.58 3.69 -32.68
N GLU A 229 1.89 3.47 -32.56
CA GLU A 229 2.50 2.22 -32.10
C GLU A 229 2.26 1.95 -30.60
N ASP A 230 2.15 3.01 -29.79
CA ASP A 230 1.89 2.90 -28.34
C ASP A 230 0.48 2.38 -28.05
N TRP A 231 -0.44 2.50 -29.00
CA TRP A 231 -1.79 1.96 -28.89
C TRP A 231 -1.86 0.46 -29.22
N VAL A 232 -0.89 -0.06 -29.98
CA VAL A 232 -0.80 -1.46 -30.41
C VAL A 232 -0.06 -2.34 -29.39
N ARG A 233 0.85 -1.77 -28.60
CA ARG A 233 1.65 -2.52 -27.61
C ARG A 233 0.82 -3.05 -26.40
N PRO A 234 -0.12 -2.31 -25.81
CA PRO A 234 -0.93 -2.76 -24.66
C PRO A 234 -1.90 -3.90 -24.99
N THR A 235 -2.22 -4.12 -26.27
CA THR A 235 -3.19 -5.13 -26.70
C THR A 235 -2.57 -6.52 -26.90
N ARG A 236 -1.23 -6.62 -27.06
CA ARG A 236 -0.51 -7.89 -27.36
C ARG A 236 0.16 -8.60 -26.17
N HIS A 237 0.43 -7.93 -25.05
CA HIS A 237 1.27 -8.47 -23.97
C HIS A 237 0.53 -9.12 -22.77
N ALA A 238 -0.72 -9.54 -22.93
CA ALA A 238 -1.45 -10.29 -21.89
C ALA A 238 -2.08 -11.56 -22.47
N ALA A 239 -1.22 -12.42 -23.03
CA ALA A 239 -1.50 -13.83 -23.25
C ALA A 239 -0.85 -14.63 -22.12
#